data_AF-A0A3B0PL79-F1
#
_entry.id   AF-A0A3B0PL79-F1
#
_cell.length_a   1.000
_cell.length_b   1.000
_cell.length_c   1.000
_cell.angle_alpha   90.00
_cell.angle_beta   90.00
_cell.angle_gamma   90.00
#
_symmetry.space_group_name_H-M   'P 1'
#
loop_
_entity.id
_entity.type
_entity.pdbx_description
1 polymer ?
#
loop_
_entity_poly.entity_id
_entity_poly.type
_entity_poly.pdbx_seq_one_letter_code
_entity_poly.pdbx_strand_id
1 'polypeptide(L)'
;MDKDGHSIPFETFLGFKADKVPDIDLNFSGEYQIAIHNYTRELFGEDKTFRAGTVSSIQYRKAFGFIKKYIEDTNTFYSNGFIDYLAEKCIDVKVTTGKHAGGIVVLPENLDIEEFTPVNYASDGLEDKEW
;
A
#
# COMPACT_ATOMS: atom_id res chain seq x y z
N MET A 1 -20.14 -38.36 -11.18
CA MET A 1 -19.72 -37.27 -12.10
C MET A 1 -19.71 -36.02 -11.27
N ASP A 2 -18.53 -35.57 -10.89
CA ASP A 2 -18.39 -34.27 -10.25
C ASP A 2 -18.70 -33.21 -11.30
N LYS A 3 -19.63 -32.33 -10.96
CA LYS A 3 -20.01 -31.20 -11.80
C LYS A 3 -19.09 -30.05 -11.45
N ASP A 4 -18.40 -29.52 -12.44
CA ASP A 4 -17.56 -28.34 -12.33
C ASP A 4 -17.82 -27.42 -13.55
N GLY A 5 -17.49 -26.14 -13.43
CA GLY A 5 -17.69 -25.11 -14.46
C GLY A 5 -18.64 -24.00 -14.03
N HIS A 6 -18.12 -22.78 -13.99
CA HIS A 6 -18.86 -21.58 -13.56
C HIS A 6 -19.24 -20.63 -14.70
N SER A 7 -18.90 -20.96 -15.95
CA SER A 7 -19.17 -20.12 -17.13
C SER A 7 -18.68 -18.66 -16.98
N ILE A 8 -17.48 -18.48 -16.41
CA ILE A 8 -16.90 -17.16 -16.19
C ILE A 8 -16.27 -16.66 -17.50
N PRO A 9 -16.62 -15.46 -18.00
CA PRO A 9 -16.04 -14.90 -19.21
C PRO A 9 -14.60 -14.44 -18.98
N PHE A 10 -13.71 -14.84 -19.88
CA PHE A 10 -12.27 -14.56 -19.79
C PHE A 10 -11.95 -13.06 -19.87
N GLU A 11 -12.78 -12.30 -20.58
CA GLU A 11 -12.66 -10.85 -20.76
C GLU A 11 -12.81 -10.08 -19.45
N THR A 12 -13.31 -10.71 -18.38
CA THR A 12 -13.25 -10.15 -17.01
C THR A 12 -11.80 -9.89 -16.58
N PHE A 13 -10.87 -10.72 -17.03
CA PHE A 13 -9.46 -10.65 -16.67
C PHE A 13 -8.68 -9.65 -17.56
N LEU A 14 -8.66 -9.86 -18.88
CA LEU A 14 -7.87 -9.04 -19.83
C LEU A 14 -8.64 -7.91 -20.53
N GLY A 15 -9.96 -7.85 -20.40
CA GLY A 15 -10.79 -7.04 -21.29
C GLY A 15 -10.91 -7.65 -22.69
N PHE A 16 -11.65 -6.99 -23.58
CA PHE A 16 -11.87 -7.49 -24.95
C PHE A 16 -10.69 -7.22 -25.88
N LYS A 17 -9.90 -6.18 -25.60
CA LYS A 17 -8.78 -5.73 -26.46
C LYS A 17 -7.42 -5.86 -25.77
N ALA A 18 -7.34 -6.61 -24.67
CA ALA A 18 -6.14 -6.67 -23.83
C ALA A 18 -5.66 -5.29 -23.38
N ASP A 19 -6.59 -4.35 -23.18
CA ASP A 19 -6.36 -2.98 -22.76
C ASP A 19 -6.31 -2.83 -21.24
N LYS A 20 -6.70 -3.88 -20.51
CA LYS A 20 -6.56 -3.97 -19.06
C LYS A 20 -5.23 -4.64 -18.71
N VAL A 21 -4.56 -4.12 -17.68
CA VAL A 21 -3.40 -4.75 -17.04
C VAL A 21 -3.87 -5.34 -15.71
N PRO A 22 -4.21 -6.64 -15.64
CA PRO A 22 -4.63 -7.26 -14.40
C PRO A 22 -3.44 -7.70 -13.54
N ASP A 23 -3.71 -7.82 -12.26
CA ASP A 23 -2.90 -8.48 -11.24
C ASP A 23 -3.37 -9.92 -10.98
N ILE A 24 -2.50 -10.74 -10.39
CA ILE A 24 -2.82 -12.12 -10.00
C ILE A 24 -2.83 -12.20 -8.47
N ASP A 25 -4.03 -12.34 -7.92
CA ASP A 25 -4.24 -12.45 -6.48
C ASP A 25 -4.20 -13.91 -6.01
N LEU A 26 -3.28 -14.19 -5.09
CA LEU A 26 -3.16 -15.49 -4.44
C LEU A 26 -3.30 -15.34 -2.92
N ASN A 27 -4.11 -16.21 -2.32
CA ASN A 27 -4.30 -16.23 -0.87
C ASN A 27 -3.36 -17.27 -0.23
N PHE A 28 -2.44 -16.80 0.61
CA PHE A 28 -1.58 -17.63 1.45
C PHE A 28 -1.93 -17.45 2.92
N SER A 29 -1.56 -18.42 3.76
CA SER A 29 -1.60 -18.19 5.21
C SER A 29 -0.60 -17.09 5.59
N GLY A 30 -0.92 -16.32 6.62
CA GLY A 30 -0.02 -15.23 7.08
C GLY A 30 1.37 -15.74 7.46
N GLU A 31 1.46 -16.96 8.00
CA GLU A 31 2.73 -17.62 8.34
C GLU A 31 3.58 -17.95 7.09
N TYR A 32 2.95 -18.21 5.95
CA TYR A 32 3.64 -18.61 4.73
C TYR A 32 3.89 -17.45 3.75
N GLN A 33 3.26 -16.31 3.99
CA GLN A 33 3.33 -15.16 3.09
C GLN A 33 4.76 -14.65 2.89
N ILE A 34 5.56 -14.61 3.94
CA ILE A 34 6.97 -14.20 3.88
C ILE A 34 7.78 -15.17 3.01
N ALA A 35 7.56 -16.47 3.17
CA ALA A 35 8.25 -17.50 2.39
C ALA A 35 7.96 -17.34 0.89
N ILE A 36 6.70 -17.06 0.52
CA ILE A 36 6.32 -16.83 -0.87
C ILE A 36 6.91 -15.53 -1.42
N HIS A 37 6.91 -14.44 -0.66
CA HIS A 37 7.56 -13.20 -1.08
C HIS A 37 9.06 -13.44 -1.35
N ASN A 38 9.76 -14.14 -0.46
CA ASN A 38 11.18 -14.47 -0.67
C ASN A 38 11.37 -15.38 -1.88
N TYR A 39 10.46 -16.33 -2.12
CA TYR A 39 10.52 -17.18 -3.30
C TYR A 39 10.36 -16.39 -4.61
N THR A 40 9.54 -15.34 -4.65
CA THR A 40 9.48 -14.46 -5.84
C THR A 40 10.81 -13.77 -6.12
N ARG A 41 11.53 -13.36 -5.06
CA ARG A 41 12.87 -12.77 -5.17
C ARG A 41 13.91 -13.77 -5.67
N GLU A 42 13.85 -15.01 -5.19
CA GLU A 42 14.71 -16.10 -5.71
C GLU A 42 14.44 -16.41 -7.19
N LEU A 43 13.17 -16.33 -7.61
CA LEU A 43 12.75 -16.66 -8.96
C LEU A 43 13.14 -15.58 -9.98
N PHE A 44 12.91 -14.31 -9.66
CA PHE A 44 13.10 -13.20 -10.60
C PHE A 44 14.37 -12.39 -10.38
N GLY A 45 15.04 -12.56 -9.24
CA GLY A 45 16.24 -11.82 -8.88
C GLY A 45 15.98 -10.73 -7.85
N GLU A 46 17.02 -10.48 -7.05
CA GLU A 46 17.02 -9.55 -5.93
C GLU A 46 16.83 -8.09 -6.33
N ASP A 47 17.37 -7.71 -7.48
CA ASP A 47 17.34 -6.37 -8.08
C ASP A 47 16.16 -6.17 -9.04
N LYS A 48 15.31 -7.20 -9.19
CA LYS A 48 14.12 -7.19 -10.06
C LYS A 48 12.82 -7.41 -9.31
N THR A 49 12.88 -7.56 -7.99
CA THR A 49 11.72 -7.82 -7.15
C THR A 49 11.67 -6.84 -5.99
N PHE A 50 10.59 -6.07 -5.89
CA PHE A 50 10.42 -5.03 -4.87
C PHE A 50 9.06 -5.15 -4.18
N ARG A 51 8.98 -4.86 -2.88
CA ARG A 51 7.68 -4.70 -2.22
C ARG A 51 7.08 -3.36 -2.62
N ALA A 52 5.80 -3.37 -2.97
CA ALA A 52 5.08 -2.12 -3.19
C ALA A 52 5.03 -1.30 -1.88
N GLY A 53 5.42 -0.03 -1.94
CA GLY A 53 5.38 0.88 -0.81
C GLY A 53 3.98 1.46 -0.58
N THR A 54 3.66 1.81 0.66
CA THR A 54 2.44 2.57 1.01
C THR A 54 2.80 3.90 1.67
N VAL A 55 1.97 4.91 1.46
CA VAL A 55 2.06 6.21 2.16
C VAL A 55 0.83 6.36 3.03
N SER A 56 1.03 6.44 4.34
CA SER A 56 -0.04 6.68 5.30
C SER A 56 -0.22 8.17 5.52
N SER A 57 -1.46 8.62 5.50
CA SER A 57 -1.84 10.01 5.69
C SER A 57 -2.70 10.21 6.94
N ILE A 58 -2.79 11.45 7.41
CA ILE A 58 -3.67 11.80 8.52
C ILE A 58 -5.12 11.56 8.10
N GLN A 59 -5.83 10.76 8.90
CA GLN A 59 -7.26 10.53 8.78
C GLN A 59 -8.03 11.50 9.67
N TYR A 60 -9.29 11.78 9.33
CA TYR A 60 -10.14 12.75 10.05
C TYR A 60 -10.12 12.58 11.57
N ARG A 61 -10.32 11.35 12.07
CA ARG A 61 -10.33 11.08 13.53
C ARG A 61 -9.02 11.48 14.21
N LYS A 62 -7.89 11.25 13.53
CA LYS A 62 -6.56 11.60 14.03
C LYS A 62 -6.33 13.11 13.98
N ALA A 63 -6.73 13.76 12.89
CA ALA A 63 -6.71 15.23 12.77
C ALA A 63 -7.52 15.91 13.88
N PHE A 64 -8.76 15.44 14.10
CA PHE A 64 -9.64 15.95 15.15
C PHE A 64 -9.00 15.81 16.54
N GLY A 65 -8.40 14.64 16.82
CA GLY A 65 -7.65 14.41 18.07
C GLY A 65 -6.47 15.37 18.25
N PHE A 66 -5.70 15.63 17.19
CA PHE A 66 -4.60 16.60 17.24
C PHE A 66 -5.07 18.01 17.55
N ILE A 67 -6.17 18.46 16.94
CA ILE A 67 -6.73 19.79 17.15
C ILE A 67 -7.28 19.93 18.58
N LYS A 68 -8.00 18.92 19.09
CA LYS A 68 -8.49 18.92 20.48
C LYS A 68 -7.34 19.01 21.48
N LYS A 69 -6.29 18.22 21.28
CA LYS A 69 -5.09 18.29 22.11
C LYS A 69 -4.43 19.67 22.05
N TYR A 70 -4.30 20.26 20.86
CA TYR A 70 -3.76 21.61 20.71
C TYR A 70 -4.58 22.66 21.47
N ILE A 71 -5.91 22.57 21.42
CA ILE A 71 -6.81 23.48 22.15
C ILE A 71 -6.60 23.36 23.66
N GLU A 72 -6.48 22.14 24.18
CA GLU A 72 -6.19 21.86 25.60
C GLU A 72 -4.83 22.43 26.01
N ASP A 73 -3.77 22.15 25.22
CA ASP A 73 -2.40 22.58 25.51
C ASP A 73 -2.22 24.11 25.46
N THR A 74 -3.00 24.80 24.62
CA THR A 74 -2.93 26.27 24.43
C THR A 74 -3.98 27.05 25.20
N ASN A 75 -4.90 26.37 25.89
CA ASN A 75 -6.04 26.95 26.58
C ASN A 75 -6.87 27.91 25.69
N THR A 76 -6.97 27.57 24.40
CA THR A 76 -7.78 28.30 23.41
C THR A 76 -9.21 27.78 23.40
N PHE A 77 -10.12 28.49 22.74
CA PHE A 77 -11.49 28.00 22.56
C PHE A 77 -11.91 28.13 21.09
N TYR A 78 -12.24 27.00 20.47
CA TYR A 78 -12.78 26.92 19.12
C TYR A 78 -14.17 26.30 19.13
N SER A 79 -15.05 26.78 18.26
CA SER A 79 -16.35 26.16 18.05
C SER A 79 -16.18 24.79 17.39
N ASN A 80 -17.12 23.87 17.62
CA ASN A 80 -17.06 22.54 17.00
C ASN A 80 -16.97 22.62 15.47
N GLY A 81 -17.70 23.54 14.83
CA GLY A 81 -17.61 23.74 13.38
C GLY A 81 -16.25 24.22 12.90
N PHE A 82 -15.54 25.04 13.69
CA PHE A 82 -14.17 25.44 13.34
C PHE A 82 -13.17 24.30 13.55
N ILE A 83 -13.38 23.46 14.56
CA ILE A 83 -12.59 22.25 14.78
C ILE A 83 -12.74 21.27 13.61
N ASP A 84 -13.98 21.04 13.17
CA ASP A 84 -14.25 20.18 12.01
C ASP A 84 -13.60 20.73 10.75
N TYR A 85 -13.73 22.05 10.50
CA TYR A 85 -13.04 22.73 9.40
C TYR A 85 -11.51 22.54 9.45
N LEU A 86 -10.90 22.73 10.62
CA LEU A 86 -9.46 22.51 10.79
C LEU A 86 -9.08 21.04 10.56
N ALA A 87 -9.89 20.09 11.02
CA ALA A 87 -9.63 18.67 10.87
C ALA A 87 -9.63 18.28 9.38
N GLU A 88 -10.59 18.78 8.60
CA GLU A 88 -10.63 18.62 7.15
C GLU A 88 -9.41 19.25 6.44
N LYS A 89 -8.84 20.33 6.96
CA LYS A 89 -7.60 20.92 6.39
C LYS A 89 -6.34 20.14 6.72
N CYS A 90 -6.40 19.23 7.69
CA CYS A 90 -5.26 18.43 8.12
C CYS A 90 -5.26 17.00 7.56
N ILE A 91 -6.35 16.54 6.92
CA ILE A 91 -6.37 15.20 6.31
C ILE A 91 -5.38 15.13 5.13
N ASP A 92 -5.03 13.91 4.74
CA ASP A 92 -4.15 13.60 3.59
C ASP A 92 -2.69 14.07 3.70
N VAL A 93 -2.34 14.80 4.75
CA VAL A 93 -0.95 15.09 5.10
C VAL A 93 -0.22 13.78 5.39
N LYS A 94 0.92 13.55 4.71
CA LYS A 94 1.79 12.37 4.91
C LYS A 94 2.23 12.26 6.37
N VAL A 95 2.14 11.06 6.94
CA VAL A 95 2.60 10.74 8.29
C VAL A 95 3.78 9.78 8.26
N THR A 96 3.63 8.62 7.61
CA THR A 96 4.67 7.57 7.54
C THR A 96 4.61 6.84 6.20
N THR A 97 5.65 6.08 5.89
CA THR A 97 5.65 5.08 4.81
C THR A 97 5.53 3.67 5.40
N GLY A 98 5.03 2.74 4.61
CA GLY A 98 4.86 1.34 5.03
C GLY A 98 5.03 0.37 3.86
N LYS A 99 4.76 -0.91 4.12
CA LYS A 99 4.75 -1.98 3.12
C LYS A 99 3.31 -2.25 2.68
N HIS A 100 3.10 -2.50 1.38
CA HIS A 100 1.85 -3.09 0.91
C HIS A 100 1.71 -4.51 1.49
N ALA A 101 0.48 -4.92 1.82
CA ALA A 101 0.26 -6.16 2.57
C ALA A 101 0.75 -7.41 1.82
N GLY A 102 0.69 -7.42 0.49
CA GLY A 102 1.16 -8.55 -0.33
C GLY A 102 1.58 -8.19 -1.75
N GLY A 103 1.82 -6.90 -2.00
CA GLY A 103 2.07 -6.40 -3.36
C GLY A 103 3.55 -6.54 -3.68
N ILE A 104 3.86 -7.38 -4.67
CA ILE A 104 5.21 -7.55 -5.19
C ILE A 104 5.26 -6.98 -6.61
N VAL A 105 6.24 -6.12 -6.84
CA VAL A 105 6.54 -5.54 -8.15
C VAL A 105 7.72 -6.31 -8.74
N VAL A 106 7.51 -6.86 -9.94
CA VAL A 106 8.55 -7.56 -10.70
C VAL A 106 8.91 -6.73 -11.94
N LEU A 107 10.20 -6.50 -12.15
CA LEU A 107 10.69 -5.76 -13.32
C LEU A 107 11.16 -6.69 -14.44
N PRO A 108 10.98 -6.29 -15.71
CA PRO A 108 11.69 -6.90 -16.81
C PRO A 108 13.21 -6.84 -16.61
N GLU A 109 13.92 -7.88 -17.04
CA GLU A 109 15.38 -8.00 -16.83
C GLU A 109 16.16 -6.79 -17.36
N ASN A 110 15.71 -6.20 -18.46
CA ASN A 110 16.39 -5.12 -19.17
C ASN A 110 16.09 -3.71 -18.65
N LEU A 111 15.33 -3.57 -17.56
CA LEU A 111 14.94 -2.26 -16.99
C LEU A 111 15.40 -2.12 -15.54
N ASP A 112 15.65 -0.89 -15.13
CA ASP A 112 15.99 -0.52 -13.76
C ASP A 112 14.77 0.09 -13.03
N ILE A 113 14.66 -0.17 -11.73
CA ILE A 113 13.56 0.37 -10.91
C ILE A 113 13.57 1.90 -10.86
N GLU A 114 14.75 2.52 -10.88
CA GLU A 114 14.90 3.97 -10.81
C GLU A 114 14.42 4.68 -12.09
N GLU A 115 14.18 3.94 -13.18
CA GLU A 115 13.49 4.47 -14.37
C GLU A 115 12.00 4.75 -14.10
N PHE A 116 11.42 4.14 -13.04
CA PHE A 116 10.01 4.25 -12.69
C PHE A 116 9.79 5.00 -11.37
N THR A 117 10.53 4.64 -10.33
CA THR A 117 10.33 5.17 -8.98
C THR A 117 11.60 5.04 -8.13
N PRO A 118 11.88 6.00 -7.23
CA PRO A 118 12.89 5.79 -6.19
C PRO A 118 12.49 4.64 -5.25
N VAL A 119 13.50 4.03 -4.64
CA VAL A 119 13.35 2.96 -3.65
C VAL A 119 13.73 3.47 -2.25
N ASN A 120 13.01 3.03 -1.23
CA ASN A 120 13.29 3.34 0.16
C ASN A 120 12.85 2.19 1.07
N TYR A 121 13.40 2.14 2.29
CA TYR A 121 12.89 1.25 3.32
C TYR A 121 11.57 1.78 3.89
N ALA A 122 10.66 0.87 4.22
CA ALA A 122 9.44 1.20 4.95
C ALA A 122 9.77 1.73 6.36
N SER A 123 8.94 2.64 6.88
CA SER A 123 9.13 3.26 8.20
C SER A 123 10.56 3.81 8.42
N ASP A 124 11.17 4.39 7.38
CA ASP A 124 12.56 4.88 7.37
C ASP A 124 13.61 3.84 7.84
N GLY A 125 13.31 2.55 7.70
CA GLY A 125 14.17 1.44 8.10
C GLY A 125 14.21 1.16 9.61
N LEU A 126 13.27 1.71 10.38
CA LEU A 126 13.21 1.55 11.84
C LEU A 126 12.64 0.21 12.29
N GLU A 127 11.70 -0.35 11.54
CA GLU A 127 10.98 -1.56 11.98
C GLU A 127 11.48 -2.82 11.28
N ASP A 128 11.90 -2.72 10.01
CA ASP A 128 12.16 -3.91 9.23
C ASP A 128 12.98 -3.61 7.97
N LYS A 129 14.25 -4.05 7.96
CA LYS A 129 15.19 -3.85 6.84
C LYS A 129 15.10 -4.92 5.76
N GLU A 130 14.14 -5.83 5.85
CA GLU A 130 13.78 -6.65 4.70
C GLU A 130 13.37 -5.75 3.53
N TRP A 131 13.89 -6.11 2.36
CA TRP A 131 13.77 -5.42 1.07
C TRP A 131 12.36 -4.93 0.71
#